data_AF-A0A975B2Z0-F1
#
_entry.id   AF-A0A975B2Z0-F1
#
_cell.length_a   1.000
_cell.length_b   1.000
_cell.length_c   1.000
_cell.angle_alpha   90.00
_cell.angle_beta   90.00
_cell.angle_gamma   90.00
#
_symmetry.space_group_name_H-M   'P 1'
#
loop_
_entity.id
_entity.type
_entity.pdbx_description
1 polymer ?
#
loop_
_entity_poly.entity_id
_entity_poly.type
_entity_poly.pdbx_seq_one_letter_code
_entity_poly.pdbx_strand_id
1 'polypeptide(L)'
;MSDENKQNLQYFEASSMQKIYELLQNWQVENSKRFLSLSIQKDCDKFCCIALTNPTEVVITSSDGRYHAAVLADHGGDAFLKAGF
;
A
#
# COMPACT_ATOMS: atom_id res chain seq x y z
N MET A 1 -6.92 14.73 -8.78
CA MET A 1 -6.70 13.34 -8.38
C MET A 1 -7.61 13.06 -7.20
N SER A 2 -8.48 12.06 -7.31
CA SER A 2 -9.42 11.69 -6.25
C SER A 2 -8.65 11.30 -4.97
N ASP A 3 -9.18 11.65 -3.80
CA ASP A 3 -8.60 11.38 -2.47
C ASP A 3 -8.43 9.88 -2.13
N GLU A 4 -8.72 8.99 -3.06
CA GLU A 4 -8.72 7.52 -2.91
C GLU A 4 -7.34 6.92 -2.60
N ASN A 5 -6.25 7.68 -2.84
CA ASN A 5 -4.89 7.24 -2.52
C ASN A 5 -4.43 7.58 -1.09
N LYS A 6 -5.23 8.24 -0.26
CA LYS A 6 -4.79 8.70 1.08
C LYS A 6 -4.91 7.67 2.20
N GLN A 7 -5.65 6.57 2.00
CA GLN A 7 -5.87 5.58 3.05
C GLN A 7 -5.12 4.27 2.75
N ASN A 8 -3.92 4.16 3.32
CA ASN A 8 -3.12 2.93 3.27
C ASN A 8 -3.42 1.98 4.43
N LEU A 9 -4.38 2.29 5.29
CA LEU A 9 -4.79 1.49 6.44
C LEU A 9 -6.19 0.91 6.21
N GLN A 10 -6.34 -0.40 6.35
CA GLN A 10 -7.60 -1.12 6.19
C GLN A 10 -7.89 -1.93 7.46
N TYR A 11 -9.17 -2.04 7.83
CA TYR A 11 -9.62 -2.82 8.97
C TYR A 11 -10.61 -3.90 8.53
N PHE A 12 -10.45 -5.10 9.07
CA PHE A 12 -11.36 -6.23 8.84
C PHE A 12 -11.72 -6.89 10.16
N GLU A 13 -12.94 -7.39 10.27
CA GLU A 13 -13.36 -8.19 11.41
C GLU A 13 -14.21 -9.39 10.98
N ALA A 14 -14.02 -10.52 11.64
CA ALA A 14 -14.85 -11.70 11.43
C ALA A 14 -14.84 -12.66 12.62
N SER A 15 -15.83 -13.54 12.70
CA SER A 15 -15.96 -14.55 13.76
C SER A 15 -14.98 -15.73 13.63
N SER A 16 -14.21 -15.81 12.55
CA SER A 16 -13.22 -16.88 12.33
C SER A 16 -12.06 -16.39 11.48
N MET A 17 -10.91 -17.04 11.64
CA MET A 17 -9.72 -16.77 10.82
C MET A 17 -9.98 -17.04 9.33
N GLN A 18 -10.78 -18.07 9.01
CA GLN A 18 -11.18 -18.37 7.62
C GLN A 18 -11.91 -17.18 6.99
N LYS A 19 -12.88 -16.60 7.70
CA LYS A 19 -13.61 -15.44 7.19
C LYS A 19 -12.72 -14.20 7.06
N ILE A 20 -11.78 -13.99 7.99
CA ILE A 20 -10.75 -12.93 7.83
C ILE A 20 -9.96 -13.13 6.54
N TYR A 21 -9.52 -14.35 6.26
CA TYR A 21 -8.77 -14.66 5.04
C TYR A 21 -9.59 -14.36 3.78
N GLU A 22 -10.86 -14.78 3.73
CA GLU A 22 -11.76 -14.51 2.61
C GLU A 22 -11.98 -13.01 2.40
N LEU A 23 -12.20 -12.25 3.48
CA LEU A 23 -12.34 -10.78 3.42
C LEU A 23 -11.08 -10.11 2.85
N LEU A 24 -9.90 -10.54 3.31
CA LEU A 24 -8.61 -10.02 2.83
C LEU A 24 -8.41 -10.35 1.33
N GLN A 25 -8.68 -11.58 0.91
CA GLN A 25 -8.58 -12.01 -0.49
C GLN A 25 -9.48 -11.18 -1.40
N ASN A 26 -10.77 -11.10 -1.05
CA ASN A 26 -11.77 -10.39 -1.85
C ASN A 26 -11.39 -8.90 -1.99
N TRP A 27 -10.97 -8.27 -0.89
CA TRP A 27 -10.54 -6.87 -0.93
C TRP A 27 -9.37 -6.65 -1.88
N GLN A 28 -8.35 -7.52 -1.87
CA GLN A 28 -7.19 -7.38 -2.76
C GLN A 28 -7.58 -7.50 -4.25
N VAL A 29 -8.49 -8.42 -4.57
CA VAL A 29 -8.99 -8.63 -5.94
C VAL A 29 -9.80 -7.42 -6.39
N GLU A 30 -10.77 -6.98 -5.58
CA GLU A 30 -11.65 -5.84 -5.89
C GLU A 30 -10.87 -4.53 -6.07
N ASN A 31 -9.83 -4.32 -5.27
CA ASN A 31 -9.07 -3.07 -5.27
C ASN A 31 -7.80 -3.13 -6.15
N SER A 32 -7.48 -4.30 -6.74
CA SER A 32 -6.23 -4.54 -7.47
C SER A 32 -4.98 -4.08 -6.68
N LYS A 33 -5.02 -4.26 -5.36
CA LYS A 33 -3.98 -3.82 -4.41
C LYS A 33 -3.47 -5.01 -3.60
N ARG A 34 -2.20 -4.95 -3.19
CA ARG A 34 -1.59 -5.93 -2.28
C ARG A 34 -1.38 -5.31 -0.91
N PHE A 35 -1.54 -6.12 0.14
CA PHE A 35 -1.15 -5.72 1.48
C PHE A 35 0.38 -5.78 1.64
N LEU A 36 0.93 -4.74 2.26
CA LEU A 36 2.33 -4.64 2.68
C LEU A 36 2.55 -5.33 4.03
N SER A 37 1.59 -5.22 4.94
CA SER A 37 1.65 -5.78 6.29
C SER A 37 0.26 -6.08 6.82
N LEU A 38 0.15 -7.08 7.69
CA LEU A 38 -1.08 -7.49 8.36
C LEU A 38 -0.80 -7.71 9.85
N SER A 39 -1.72 -7.29 10.72
CA SER A 39 -1.74 -7.64 12.13
C SER A 39 -3.12 -8.15 12.48
N ILE A 40 -3.21 -9.42 12.87
CA ILE A 40 -4.48 -10.07 13.25
C ILE A 40 -4.44 -10.35 14.75
N GLN A 41 -5.47 -9.93 15.46
CA GLN A 41 -5.65 -10.20 16.88
C GLN A 41 -7.03 -10.80 17.13
N LYS A 42 -7.15 -11.59 18.19
CA LYS A 42 -8.44 -12.05 18.69
C LYS A 42 -8.97 -11.04 19.70
N ASP A 43 -10.16 -10.52 19.47
CA ASP A 43 -10.89 -9.64 20.40
C ASP A 43 -12.23 -10.30 20.72
N CYS A 44 -12.37 -10.74 21.98
CA CYS A 44 -13.51 -11.53 22.45
C CYS A 44 -13.76 -12.77 21.54
N ASP A 45 -14.94 -12.86 20.93
CA ASP A 45 -15.33 -13.94 20.03
C ASP A 45 -15.05 -13.65 18.55
N LYS A 46 -14.32 -12.57 18.26
CA LYS A 46 -13.98 -12.14 16.91
C LYS A 46 -12.46 -12.10 16.69
N PHE A 47 -12.09 -12.09 15.43
CA PHE A 47 -10.77 -11.73 14.95
C PHE A 47 -10.87 -10.35 14.31
N CYS A 48 -9.91 -9.51 14.63
CA CYS A 48 -9.76 -8.17 14.08
C CYS A 48 -8.41 -8.09 13.36
N CYS A 49 -8.38 -7.50 12.18
CA CYS A 49 -7.19 -7.36 11.34
C CYS A 49 -7.00 -5.91 10.96
N ILE A 50 -5.80 -5.39 11.18
CA ILE A 50 -5.33 -4.13 10.58
C ILE A 50 -4.35 -4.49 9.46
N ALA A 51 -4.62 -3.98 8.27
CA ALA A 51 -3.82 -4.22 7.08
C ALA A 51 -3.26 -2.89 6.53
N LEU A 52 -1.97 -2.89 6.22
CA LEU A 52 -1.34 -1.79 5.49
C LEU A 52 -1.28 -2.14 4.01
N THR A 53 -1.71 -1.23 3.14
CA THR A 53 -1.62 -1.38 1.68
C THR A 53 -0.46 -0.55 1.15
N ASN A 54 0.13 -0.98 0.04
CA ASN A 54 1.16 -0.17 -0.58
C ASN A 54 0.50 1.08 -1.20
N PRO A 55 0.94 2.31 -0.90
CA PRO A 55 0.48 3.48 -1.64
C PRO A 55 0.78 3.29 -3.12
N THR A 56 -0.19 3.62 -3.97
CA THR A 56 -0.11 3.42 -5.42
C THR A 56 1.00 4.27 -6.08
N GLU A 57 1.45 5.33 -5.38
CA GLU A 57 2.48 6.26 -5.84
C GLU A 57 3.38 6.67 -4.69
N VAL A 58 4.70 6.51 -4.88
CA VAL A 58 5.73 7.00 -3.95
C VAL A 58 6.51 8.07 -4.69
N VAL A 59 6.36 9.32 -4.26
CA VAL A 59 7.12 10.45 -4.82
C VAL A 59 8.37 10.62 -3.97
N ILE A 60 9.54 10.33 -4.53
CA ILE A 60 10.82 10.60 -3.86
C ILE A 60 11.10 12.09 -3.98
N THR A 61 11.25 12.77 -2.85
CA THR A 61 11.51 14.20 -2.79
C THR A 61 12.82 14.51 -2.09
N SER A 62 13.39 15.68 -2.40
CA SER A 62 14.36 16.38 -1.54
C SER A 62 13.81 16.57 -0.13
N SER A 63 14.71 16.81 0.84
CA SER A 63 14.35 16.97 2.27
C SER A 63 13.44 18.16 2.55
N ASP A 64 13.45 19.19 1.70
CA ASP A 64 12.55 20.34 1.78
C ASP A 64 11.27 20.18 0.94
N GLY A 65 11.12 19.06 0.24
CA GLY A 65 9.98 18.72 -0.59
C GLY A 65 9.89 19.48 -1.92
N ARG A 66 10.89 20.28 -2.32
CA ARG A 66 10.81 21.16 -3.50
C ARG A 66 11.17 20.47 -4.81
N TYR A 67 12.05 19.50 -4.75
CA TYR A 67 12.53 18.72 -5.89
C TYR A 67 12.06 17.27 -5.79
N HIS A 68 11.71 16.68 -6.93
CA HIS A 68 11.29 15.29 -7.06
C HIS A 68 12.28 14.51 -7.91
N ALA A 69 12.45 13.21 -7.64
CA ALA A 69 13.27 12.34 -8.48
C ALA A 69 12.63 12.19 -9.87
N ALA A 70 13.45 12.26 -10.92
CA ALA A 70 13.03 12.01 -12.29
C ALA A 70 13.70 10.73 -12.83
N VAL A 71 12.93 9.95 -13.60
CA VAL A 71 13.48 8.82 -14.36
C VAL A 71 14.03 9.37 -15.68
N LEU A 72 15.31 9.20 -15.91
CA LEU A 72 15.95 9.52 -17.19
C LEU A 72 16.17 8.21 -17.95
N ALA A 73 15.70 8.15 -19.19
CA ALA A 73 16.02 7.06 -20.09
C ALA A 73 17.41 7.31 -20.69
N ASP A 74 18.35 6.40 -20.47
CA ASP A 74 19.59 6.38 -21.24
C ASP A 74 19.38 5.57 -22.53
N HIS A 75 20.09 5.92 -23.60
CA HIS A 75 20.02 5.24 -24.90
C HIS A 75 20.50 3.78 -24.84
N GLY A 76 21.04 3.33 -23.70
CA GLY A 76 21.46 1.94 -23.42
C GLY A 76 20.38 1.03 -22.81
N GLY A 77 19.18 1.51 -22.54
CA GLY A 77 18.06 0.69 -22.04
C GLY A 77 17.94 0.58 -20.51
N ASP A 78 18.92 1.10 -19.77
CA ASP A 78 18.86 1.17 -18.31
C ASP A 78 18.19 2.48 -17.84
N ALA A 79 17.24 2.35 -16.92
CA ALA A 79 16.56 3.48 -16.29
C ALA A 79 17.30 3.89 -15.00
N PHE A 80 17.79 5.13 -14.94
CA PHE A 80 18.47 5.65 -13.76
C PHE A 80 17.59 6.69 -13.05
N LEU A 81 17.53 6.59 -11.72
CA LEU A 81 16.97 7.63 -10.87
C LEU A 81 18.02 8.72 -10.67
N LYS A 82 17.79 9.90 -11.24
CA LYS A 82 18.62 11.08 -10.95
C LYS A 82 17.92 11.90 -9.87
N ALA A 83 18.48 11.88 -8.66
CA ALA A 83 18.09 12.81 -7.63
C ALA A 83 18.61 14.21 -8.02
N GLY A 84 17.69 15.13 -8.31
CA GLY A 84 18.02 16.55 -8.43
C GLY A 84 18.17 17.13 -7.03
N PHE A 85 19.42 17.25 -6.56
CA PHE A 85 19.77 18.04 -5.38
C PHE A 85 20.20 19.44 -5.82
#